data_AF-A0A9P7YCS4-F1
#
_entry.id   AF-A0A9P7YCS4-F1
#
_cell.length_a   1.000
_cell.length_b   1.000
_cell.length_c   1.000
_cell.angle_alpha   90.00
_cell.angle_beta   90.00
_cell.angle_gamma   90.00
#
_symmetry.space_group_name_H-M   'P 1'
#
loop_
_entity.id
_entity.type
_entity.pdbx_description
1 polymer ?
#
loop_
_entity_poly.entity_id
_entity_poly.type
_entity_poly.pdbx_seq_one_letter_code
_entity_poly.pdbx_strand_id
1 'polypeptide(L)'
;MSSYPKFHMLTPEDEGSVLPGTILFLPPKEIVPTNAHAEAELPDGAYNHPVIVISTPSAKGVVKIAVMTSFSNTSIRLHLASKGIKRQTGAIAAAKGGYLRVVTASKPTSKDSLKLRFKKGMKRDSSYVGIKRTFKIGLRALALYGRRNEAVDSYRLTGHALRLLEEGLEKWSIKMKSAKHAAAESMQGTKEGRKKAGVPREQRKTMVKDQKPGKGKSIRESKLDEGREERDRKRRRK
;
A
#
# COMPACT_ATOMS: atom_id res chain seq x y z
N MET A 1 21.67 20.36 11.20
CA MET A 1 20.54 20.10 12.12
C MET A 1 19.29 19.90 11.29
N SER A 2 18.70 18.71 11.26
CA SER A 2 17.48 18.45 10.50
C SER A 2 16.30 19.14 11.19
N SER A 3 15.90 20.31 10.69
CA SER A 3 14.71 21.03 11.17
C SER A 3 13.47 20.35 10.61
N TYR A 4 13.06 19.23 11.21
CA TYR A 4 11.75 18.66 10.92
C TYR A 4 10.67 19.71 11.20
N PRO A 5 9.62 19.80 10.37
CA PRO A 5 8.48 20.66 10.68
C PRO A 5 7.94 20.27 12.05
N LYS A 6 7.66 21.27 12.89
CA LYS A 6 7.18 21.06 14.26
C LYS A 6 5.82 20.36 14.20
N PHE A 7 5.79 19.07 14.51
CA PHE A 7 4.55 18.30 14.61
C PHE A 7 3.81 18.66 15.90
N HIS A 8 2.50 18.84 15.78
CA HIS A 8 1.62 19.04 16.94
C HIS A 8 1.15 17.69 17.43
N MET A 9 1.94 17.10 18.31
CA MET A 9 1.61 15.82 18.95
C MET A 9 0.32 15.94 19.76
N LEU A 10 -0.48 14.88 19.78
CA LEU A 10 -1.69 14.84 20.61
C LEU A 10 -1.33 14.89 22.09
N THR A 11 -2.08 15.68 22.85
CA THR A 11 -1.96 15.77 24.30
C THR A 11 -3.02 14.91 25.00
N PRO A 12 -2.90 14.64 26.31
CA PRO A 12 -3.92 13.88 27.05
C PRO A 12 -5.33 14.48 26.94
N GLU A 13 -5.43 15.80 26.83
CA GLU A 13 -6.70 16.53 26.71
C GLU A 13 -7.38 16.26 25.35
N ASP A 14 -6.59 15.97 24.31
CA ASP A 14 -7.11 15.67 22.97
C ASP A 14 -7.73 14.27 22.88
N GLU A 15 -7.34 13.34 23.75
CA GLU A 15 -7.69 11.91 23.63
C GLU A 15 -9.20 11.67 23.62
N GLY A 16 -9.94 12.40 24.47
CA GLY A 16 -11.40 12.30 24.55
C GLY A 16 -12.11 12.77 23.28
N SER A 17 -11.44 13.57 22.45
CA SER A 17 -11.98 14.09 21.18
C SER A 17 -11.68 13.16 20.00
N VAL A 18 -10.77 12.19 20.15
CA VAL A 18 -10.41 11.27 19.06
C VAL A 18 -11.43 10.15 18.95
N LEU A 19 -12.20 10.18 17.87
CA LEU A 19 -13.20 9.18 17.56
C LEU A 19 -12.85 8.38 16.30
N PRO A 20 -13.40 7.17 16.11
CA PRO A 20 -13.30 6.45 14.85
C PRO A 20 -13.66 7.32 13.64
N GLY A 21 -12.87 7.17 12.58
CA GLY A 21 -12.89 7.97 11.37
C GLY A 21 -12.06 9.25 11.43
N THR A 22 -11.46 9.60 12.58
CA THR A 22 -10.60 10.80 12.69
C THR A 22 -9.29 10.58 11.94
N ILE A 23 -8.91 11.59 11.15
CA ILE A 23 -7.67 11.60 10.38
C ILE A 23 -6.62 12.35 11.20
N LEU A 24 -5.54 11.64 11.51
CA LEU A 24 -4.37 12.15 12.21
C LEU A 24 -3.15 12.02 11.31
N PHE A 25 -1.99 12.47 11.79
CA PHE A 25 -0.72 12.34 11.10
C PHE A 25 0.20 11.41 11.89
N LEU A 26 0.76 10.41 11.23
CA LEU A 26 1.84 9.59 11.78
C LEU A 26 3.17 10.27 11.46
N PRO A 27 3.90 10.80 12.46
CA PRO A 27 5.16 11.50 12.24
C PRO A 27 6.25 10.58 11.66
N PRO A 28 7.41 11.15 11.28
CA PRO A 28 8.63 10.39 10.98
C PRO A 28 9.01 9.46 12.14
N LYS A 29 9.64 8.33 11.80
CA LYS A 29 10.00 7.26 12.76
C LYS A 29 10.86 7.78 13.91
N GLU A 30 11.73 8.76 13.64
CA GLU A 30 12.69 9.31 14.58
C GLU A 30 12.04 10.10 15.73
N ILE A 31 10.79 10.53 15.55
CA ILE A 31 10.03 11.34 16.53
C ILE A 31 9.03 10.46 17.29
N VAL A 32 8.68 9.29 16.74
CA VAL A 32 7.73 8.36 17.36
C VAL A 32 8.45 7.61 18.50
N PRO A 33 7.93 7.64 19.74
CA PRO A 33 8.53 6.87 20.83
C PRO A 33 8.52 5.37 20.52
N THR A 34 9.64 4.68 20.76
CA THR A 34 9.79 3.24 20.47
C THR A 34 8.77 2.38 21.21
N ASN A 35 8.36 2.80 22.40
CA ASN A 35 7.34 2.13 23.22
C ASN A 35 5.89 2.43 22.80
N ALA A 36 5.67 3.26 21.78
CA ALA A 36 4.33 3.58 21.30
C ALA A 36 3.71 2.44 20.45
N HIS A 37 4.50 1.46 20.02
CA HIS A 37 4.01 0.36 19.20
C HIS A 37 3.43 -0.75 20.08
N ALA A 38 2.15 -1.07 19.86
CA ALA A 38 1.48 -2.15 20.60
C ALA A 38 1.61 -3.52 19.91
N GLU A 39 2.08 -3.55 18.66
CA GLU A 39 2.38 -4.74 17.86
C GLU A 39 3.77 -4.57 17.21
N ALA A 40 4.16 -5.50 16.33
CA ALA A 40 5.39 -5.37 15.53
C ALA A 40 5.52 -3.97 14.91
N GLU A 41 6.74 -3.45 14.90
CA GLU A 41 7.04 -2.08 14.45
C GLU A 41 6.43 -1.81 13.08
N LEU A 42 5.89 -0.60 12.88
CA LEU A 42 5.32 -0.22 11.60
C LEU A 42 6.42 -0.28 10.52
N PRO A 43 6.13 -0.76 9.31
CA PRO A 43 7.12 -0.79 8.24
C PRO A 43 7.58 0.64 7.93
N ASP A 44 8.85 0.83 7.59
CA ASP A 44 9.43 2.18 7.40
C ASP A 44 8.63 3.06 6.41
N GLY A 45 7.99 2.45 5.41
CA GLY A 45 7.13 3.14 4.45
C GLY A 45 5.74 3.55 4.98
N ALA A 46 5.42 3.34 6.25
CA ALA A 46 4.17 3.76 6.87
C ALA A 46 4.26 5.12 7.58
N TYR A 47 5.46 5.54 7.99
CA TYR A 47 5.69 6.82 8.68
C TYR A 47 5.56 8.03 7.75
N ASN A 48 5.47 9.22 8.34
CA ASN A 48 5.33 10.49 7.60
C ASN A 48 4.10 10.53 6.68
N HIS A 49 2.99 9.96 7.15
CA HIS A 49 1.75 9.81 6.39
C HIS A 49 0.51 10.16 7.23
N PRO A 50 -0.56 10.69 6.60
CA PRO A 50 -1.85 10.76 7.25
C PRO A 50 -2.37 9.34 7.54
N VAL A 51 -3.10 9.19 8.64
CA VAL A 51 -3.68 7.91 9.08
C VAL A 51 -5.13 8.12 9.51
N ILE A 52 -5.95 7.10 9.34
CA ILE A 52 -7.34 7.10 9.83
C ILE A 52 -7.40 6.23 11.07
N VAL A 53 -7.93 6.77 12.17
CA VAL A 53 -8.27 6.01 13.39
C VAL A 53 -9.51 5.18 13.11
N ILE A 54 -9.41 3.87 13.32
CA ILE A 54 -10.48 2.89 13.05
C ILE A 54 -11.15 2.44 14.33
N SER A 55 -10.40 2.30 15.43
CA SER A 55 -10.96 1.86 16.72
C SER A 55 -11.04 3.01 17.71
N THR A 56 -11.88 2.85 18.72
CA THR A 56 -11.79 3.65 19.94
C THR A 56 -10.46 3.38 20.66
N PRO A 57 -9.94 4.35 21.44
CA PRO A 57 -8.79 4.12 22.30
C PRO A 57 -9.10 3.02 23.34
N SER A 58 -8.19 2.07 23.47
CA SER A 58 -8.23 1.10 24.58
C SER A 58 -7.87 1.77 25.91
N ALA A 59 -8.04 1.07 27.04
CA ALA A 59 -7.62 1.55 28.36
C ALA A 59 -6.13 1.93 28.44
N LYS A 60 -5.29 1.39 27.55
CA LYS A 60 -3.85 1.73 27.44
C LYS A 60 -3.57 2.85 26.43
N GLY A 61 -4.59 3.54 25.92
CA GLY A 61 -4.46 4.59 24.90
C GLY A 61 -4.04 4.07 23.52
N VAL A 62 -4.12 2.77 23.26
CA VAL A 62 -3.78 2.16 21.97
C VAL A 62 -4.99 2.21 21.03
N VAL A 63 -4.77 2.64 19.79
CA VAL A 63 -5.76 2.69 18.70
C VAL A 63 -5.33 1.87 17.50
N LYS A 64 -6.31 1.39 16.72
CA LYS A 64 -6.10 0.77 15.41
C LYS A 64 -6.18 1.83 14.33
N ILE A 65 -5.18 1.84 13.44
CA ILE A 65 -5.07 2.83 12.35
C ILE A 65 -4.95 2.17 10.98
N ALA A 66 -5.40 2.87 9.94
CA ALA A 66 -5.07 2.60 8.54
C ALA A 66 -4.27 3.75 7.93
N VAL A 67 -3.21 3.41 7.20
CA VAL A 67 -2.31 4.37 6.59
C VAL A 67 -2.91 4.92 5.30
N MET A 68 -2.82 6.23 5.12
CA MET A 68 -3.24 6.92 3.91
C MET A 68 -2.03 7.24 3.02
N THR A 69 -2.27 7.30 1.71
CA THR A 69 -1.24 7.65 0.73
C THR A 69 -1.83 8.47 -0.41
N SER A 70 -1.00 9.35 -0.97
CA SER A 70 -1.30 10.09 -2.20
C SER A 70 -0.49 9.61 -3.39
N PHE A 71 0.31 8.54 -3.24
CA PHE A 71 1.27 8.06 -4.24
C PHE A 71 2.13 9.17 -4.85
N SER A 72 2.59 10.11 -4.01
CA SER A 72 3.38 11.27 -4.45
C SER A 72 2.72 12.08 -5.59
N ASN A 73 1.40 12.23 -5.53
CA ASN A 73 0.56 12.90 -6.54
C ASN A 73 0.56 12.19 -7.91
N THR A 74 1.08 10.97 -8.00
CA THR A 74 0.96 10.13 -9.18
C THR A 74 -0.42 9.48 -9.19
N SER A 75 -1.02 9.34 -10.39
CA SER A 75 -2.28 8.62 -10.50
C SER A 75 -2.12 7.17 -10.02
N ILE A 76 -3.10 6.66 -9.28
CA ILE A 76 -3.07 5.28 -8.80
C ILE A 76 -2.96 4.26 -9.94
N ARG A 77 -3.44 4.61 -11.15
CA ARG A 77 -3.31 3.77 -12.34
C ARG A 77 -1.85 3.61 -12.75
N LEU A 78 -1.08 4.70 -12.79
CA LEU A 78 0.34 4.66 -13.14
C LEU A 78 1.15 3.95 -12.06
N HIS A 79 0.88 4.25 -10.79
CA HIS A 79 1.54 3.60 -9.65
C HIS A 79 1.30 2.09 -9.60
N LEU A 80 0.11 1.63 -9.99
CA LEU A 80 -0.21 0.21 -10.03
C LEU A 80 0.21 -0.46 -11.34
N ALA A 81 0.26 0.28 -12.44
CA ALA A 81 0.77 -0.23 -13.72
C ALA A 81 2.26 -0.60 -13.63
N SER A 82 3.08 0.19 -12.91
CA SER A 82 4.48 -0.17 -12.62
C SER A 82 4.62 -1.46 -11.80
N LYS A 83 3.54 -1.89 -11.13
CA LYS A 83 3.43 -3.15 -10.38
C LYS A 83 2.70 -4.25 -11.17
N GLY A 84 2.54 -4.08 -12.48
CA GLY A 84 1.89 -5.05 -13.37
C GLY A 84 0.35 -5.05 -13.32
N ILE A 85 -0.28 -4.15 -12.56
CA ILE A 85 -1.74 -4.08 -12.44
C ILE A 85 -2.28 -3.02 -13.41
N LYS A 86 -2.58 -3.42 -14.65
CA LYS A 86 -3.20 -2.56 -15.67
C LYS A 86 -4.73 -2.65 -15.57
N ARG A 87 -5.42 -1.52 -15.39
CA ARG A 87 -6.90 -1.45 -15.32
C ARG A 87 -7.44 -0.20 -16.00
N GLN A 88 -8.69 -0.31 -16.46
CA GLN A 88 -9.39 0.71 -17.24
C GLN A 88 -9.61 2.00 -16.44
N THR A 89 -10.07 1.92 -15.19
CA THR A 89 -10.37 3.10 -14.36
C THR A 89 -9.55 3.14 -13.07
N GLY A 90 -9.40 4.34 -12.50
CA GLY A 90 -8.68 4.54 -11.23
C GLY A 90 -9.39 3.92 -10.02
N ALA A 91 -10.72 3.88 -10.01
CA ALA A 91 -11.51 3.24 -8.96
C ALA A 91 -11.30 1.72 -8.94
N ILE A 92 -11.35 1.07 -10.12
CA ILE A 92 -11.08 -0.37 -10.26
C ILE A 92 -9.64 -0.68 -9.86
N ALA A 93 -8.69 0.16 -10.29
CA ALA A 93 -7.29 0.01 -9.90
C ALA A 93 -7.12 0.11 -8.38
N ALA A 94 -7.74 1.09 -7.73
CA ALA A 94 -7.73 1.26 -6.28
C ALA A 94 -8.28 0.03 -5.55
N ALA A 95 -9.48 -0.41 -5.91
CA ALA A 95 -10.13 -1.57 -5.31
C ALA A 95 -9.26 -2.83 -5.43
N LYS A 96 -8.71 -3.12 -6.62
CA LYS A 96 -7.79 -4.26 -6.84
C LYS A 96 -6.48 -4.09 -6.05
N GLY A 97 -6.00 -2.85 -5.94
CA GLY A 97 -4.82 -2.49 -5.17
C GLY A 97 -5.03 -2.59 -3.66
N GLY A 98 -6.26 -2.78 -3.17
CA GLY A 98 -6.61 -2.76 -1.75
C GLY A 98 -6.57 -1.35 -1.18
N TYR A 99 -7.11 -0.38 -1.92
CA TYR A 99 -7.23 1.01 -1.54
C TYR A 99 -8.65 1.52 -1.72
N LEU A 100 -9.11 2.34 -0.77
CA LEU A 100 -10.33 3.14 -0.93
C LEU A 100 -9.94 4.60 -1.14
N ARG A 101 -10.62 5.28 -2.07
CA ARG A 101 -10.36 6.69 -2.34
C ARG A 101 -10.99 7.55 -1.24
N VAL A 102 -10.31 8.61 -0.83
CA VAL A 102 -10.84 9.63 0.10
C VAL A 102 -11.10 10.91 -0.68
N VAL A 103 -12.14 11.66 -0.30
CA VAL A 103 -12.48 12.92 -0.96
C VAL A 103 -11.35 13.95 -0.78
N THR A 104 -11.06 14.69 -1.86
CA THR A 104 -10.02 15.72 -1.87
C THR A 104 -10.66 17.08 -2.11
N ALA A 105 -10.03 18.16 -1.63
CA ALA A 105 -10.55 19.51 -1.80
C ALA A 105 -10.73 19.87 -3.29
N SER A 106 -9.82 19.40 -4.15
CA SER A 106 -9.89 19.60 -5.61
C SER A 106 -10.89 18.69 -6.34
N LYS A 107 -11.36 17.59 -5.71
CA LYS A 107 -12.29 16.63 -6.35
C LYS A 107 -13.37 16.22 -5.34
N PRO A 108 -14.28 17.14 -4.98
CA PRO A 108 -15.26 16.92 -3.91
C PRO A 108 -16.40 15.96 -4.29
N THR A 109 -16.62 15.69 -5.58
CA THR A 109 -17.80 15.00 -6.12
C THR A 109 -17.56 13.55 -6.55
N SER A 110 -16.41 12.93 -6.22
CA SER A 110 -16.16 11.54 -6.63
C SER A 110 -17.13 10.56 -5.96
N LYS A 111 -17.90 9.81 -6.77
CA LYS A 111 -18.92 8.85 -6.30
C LYS A 111 -18.34 7.78 -5.35
N ASP A 112 -17.20 7.20 -5.70
CA ASP A 112 -16.60 6.08 -4.94
C ASP A 112 -15.56 6.54 -3.91
N SER A 113 -15.86 7.61 -3.16
CA SER A 113 -14.92 8.17 -2.20
C SER A 113 -15.47 8.28 -0.78
N LEU A 114 -14.59 8.03 0.18
CA LEU A 114 -14.83 8.26 1.59
C LEU A 114 -14.92 9.77 1.83
N LYS A 115 -16.11 10.22 2.21
CA LYS A 115 -16.41 11.64 2.46
C LYS A 115 -15.98 12.05 3.87
N LEU A 116 -15.49 13.28 4.00
CA LEU A 116 -15.22 13.88 5.31
C LEU A 116 -16.43 14.69 5.80
N ARG A 117 -16.54 14.84 7.12
CA ARG A 117 -17.47 15.76 7.77
C ARG A 117 -17.16 17.20 7.39
N PHE A 118 -18.14 18.08 7.59
CA PHE A 118 -18.02 19.53 7.36
C PHE A 118 -17.59 19.90 5.94
N LYS A 119 -17.85 19.02 4.95
CA LYS A 119 -17.43 19.18 3.55
C LYS A 119 -15.93 19.46 3.38
N LYS A 120 -15.09 19.09 4.36
CA LYS A 120 -13.63 19.17 4.22
C LYS A 120 -13.16 18.15 3.17
N GLY A 121 -12.00 18.42 2.59
CA GLY A 121 -11.32 17.51 1.69
C GLY A 121 -9.85 17.39 2.07
N MET A 122 -9.25 16.27 1.70
CA MET A 122 -7.80 16.11 1.82
C MET A 122 -7.09 17.17 0.96
N LYS A 123 -5.95 17.68 1.45
CA LYS A 123 -5.22 18.79 0.81
C LYS A 123 -4.63 18.41 -0.56
N ARG A 124 -4.25 17.13 -0.75
CA ARG A 124 -3.67 16.64 -2.01
C ARG A 124 -4.76 16.19 -2.99
N ASP A 125 -4.47 16.26 -4.29
CA ASP A 125 -5.41 15.94 -5.39
C ASP A 125 -5.75 14.46 -5.57
N SER A 126 -5.07 13.61 -4.81
CA SER A 126 -5.27 12.17 -4.78
C SER A 126 -4.97 11.70 -3.36
N SER A 127 -5.95 11.05 -2.74
CA SER A 127 -5.80 10.50 -1.40
C SER A 127 -6.52 9.17 -1.32
N TYR A 128 -5.84 8.17 -0.76
CA TYR A 128 -6.32 6.81 -0.64
C TYR A 128 -5.99 6.28 0.75
N VAL A 129 -6.85 5.44 1.30
CA VAL A 129 -6.58 4.66 2.51
C VAL A 129 -6.31 3.21 2.12
N GLY A 130 -5.22 2.65 2.64
CA GLY A 130 -4.89 1.24 2.46
C GLY A 130 -5.76 0.36 3.33
N ILE A 131 -6.47 -0.60 2.73
CA ILE A 131 -7.33 -1.56 3.46
C ILE A 131 -6.69 -2.94 3.62
N LYS A 132 -5.46 -3.12 3.12
CA LYS A 132 -4.76 -4.40 3.18
C LYS A 132 -4.22 -4.74 4.56
N ARG A 133 -3.86 -3.72 5.33
CA ARG A 133 -3.24 -3.83 6.65
C ARG A 133 -3.69 -2.68 7.52
N THR A 134 -3.81 -2.98 8.80
CA THR A 134 -4.05 -2.03 9.88
C THR A 134 -2.97 -2.21 10.92
N PHE A 135 -2.66 -1.16 11.67
CA PHE A 135 -1.63 -1.20 12.70
C PHE A 135 -2.21 -0.76 14.03
N LYS A 136 -1.63 -1.23 15.14
CA LYS A 136 -1.94 -0.71 16.47
C LYS A 136 -0.82 0.19 16.94
N ILE A 137 -1.17 1.37 17.41
CA ILE A 137 -0.22 2.38 17.90
C ILE A 137 -0.84 3.15 19.06
N GLY A 138 0.00 3.62 19.99
CA GLY A 138 -0.38 4.53 21.04
C GLY A 138 -0.87 5.86 20.44
N LEU A 139 -2.01 6.34 20.91
CA LEU A 139 -2.64 7.54 20.37
C LEU A 139 -1.73 8.78 20.45
N ARG A 140 -0.97 8.91 21.54
CA ARG A 140 -0.01 10.01 21.77
C ARG A 140 1.19 10.03 20.82
N ALA A 141 1.42 8.96 20.07
CA ALA A 141 2.44 8.95 19.01
C ALA A 141 1.95 9.58 17.70
N LEU A 142 0.67 9.95 17.63
CA LEU A 142 0.08 10.63 16.48
C LEU A 142 0.09 12.14 16.71
N ALA A 143 0.13 12.86 15.61
CA ALA A 143 0.04 14.32 15.56
C ALA A 143 -1.26 14.75 14.89
N LEU A 144 -1.67 15.99 15.15
CA LEU A 144 -2.78 16.64 14.48
C LEU A 144 -2.53 16.73 12.98
N TYR A 145 -3.51 16.29 12.20
CA TYR A 145 -3.51 16.53 10.76
C TYR A 145 -4.24 17.83 10.45
N GLY A 146 -3.59 18.75 9.74
CA GLY A 146 -4.20 20.03 9.36
C GLY A 146 -3.33 21.23 9.69
N ARG A 147 -3.96 22.31 10.16
CA ARG A 147 -3.29 23.46 10.75
C ARG A 147 -3.35 23.35 12.27
N ARG A 148 -2.42 24.03 12.96
CA ARG A 148 -2.30 24.03 14.43
C ARG A 148 -3.57 24.40 15.18
N ASN A 149 -4.39 25.29 14.62
CA ASN A 149 -5.56 25.85 15.31
C ASN A 149 -6.86 25.10 14.95
N GLU A 150 -6.76 23.98 14.26
CA GLU A 150 -7.93 23.16 13.91
C GLU A 150 -8.20 22.15 15.03
N ALA A 151 -9.48 21.96 15.37
CA ALA A 151 -9.90 20.95 16.34
C ALA A 151 -9.48 19.54 15.89
N VAL A 152 -9.23 18.64 16.86
CA VAL A 152 -8.77 17.26 16.64
C VAL A 152 -9.64 16.50 15.62
N ASP A 153 -10.96 16.66 15.70
CA ASP A 153 -11.93 15.96 14.86
C ASP A 153 -12.26 16.69 13.55
N SER A 154 -11.52 17.77 13.24
CA SER A 154 -11.69 18.59 12.04
C SER A 154 -11.72 17.77 10.76
N TYR A 155 -10.82 16.80 10.64
CA TYR A 155 -10.74 15.89 9.51
C TYR A 155 -11.26 14.53 9.95
N ARG A 156 -12.58 14.33 9.92
CA ARG A 156 -13.20 13.06 10.29
C ARG A 156 -14.06 12.52 9.16
N LEU A 157 -14.04 11.22 8.93
CA LEU A 157 -14.96 10.55 8.00
C LEU A 157 -16.42 10.76 8.43
N THR A 158 -17.35 10.82 7.47
CA THR A 158 -18.77 10.68 7.79
C THR A 158 -19.05 9.28 8.33
N GLY A 159 -20.13 9.09 9.09
CA GLY A 159 -20.50 7.75 9.61
C GLY A 159 -20.65 6.72 8.49
N HIS A 160 -21.27 7.11 7.36
CA HIS A 160 -21.36 6.24 6.19
C HIS A 160 -19.99 5.89 5.59
N ALA A 161 -19.07 6.85 5.47
CA ALA A 161 -17.73 6.61 4.95
C ALA A 161 -16.89 5.73 5.88
N LEU A 162 -17.03 5.89 7.20
CA LEU A 162 -16.40 5.01 8.18
C LEU A 162 -16.89 3.57 8.02
N ARG A 163 -18.21 3.36 7.89
CA ARG A 163 -18.77 2.02 7.67
C ARG A 163 -18.22 1.36 6.41
N LEU A 164 -18.12 2.10 5.31
CA LEU A 164 -17.52 1.60 4.07
C LEU A 164 -16.04 1.21 4.24
N LEU A 165 -15.29 1.96 5.05
CA LEU A 165 -13.91 1.63 5.38
C LEU A 165 -13.83 0.32 6.19
N GLU A 166 -14.64 0.18 7.23
CA GLU A 166 -14.71 -1.01 8.08
C GLU A 166 -15.12 -2.25 7.27
N GLU A 167 -16.16 -2.14 6.44
CA GLU A 167 -16.58 -3.21 5.53
C GLU A 167 -15.45 -3.60 4.55
N GLY A 168 -14.71 -2.61 4.03
CA GLY A 168 -13.57 -2.85 3.14
C GLY A 168 -12.42 -3.59 3.83
N LEU A 169 -12.12 -3.22 5.08
CA LEU A 169 -11.12 -3.88 5.92
C LEU A 169 -11.51 -5.34 6.23
N GLU A 170 -12.77 -5.58 6.59
CA GLU A 170 -13.25 -6.91 6.94
C GLU A 170 -13.26 -7.84 5.71
N LYS A 171 -13.79 -7.37 4.57
CA LYS A 171 -13.77 -8.12 3.31
C LYS A 171 -12.36 -8.52 2.91
N TRP A 172 -11.38 -7.64 3.12
CA TRP A 172 -9.98 -7.96 2.82
C TRP A 172 -9.40 -8.98 3.81
N SER A 173 -9.70 -8.83 5.10
CA SER A 173 -9.30 -9.78 6.16
C SER A 173 -9.79 -11.20 5.86
N ILE A 174 -11.08 -11.36 5.54
CA ILE A 174 -11.69 -12.64 5.16
C ILE A 174 -10.97 -13.23 3.94
N LYS A 175 -10.82 -12.43 2.88
CA LYS A 175 -10.13 -12.86 1.65
C LYS A 175 -8.72 -13.39 1.91
N MET A 176 -7.96 -12.72 2.79
CA MET A 176 -6.60 -13.14 3.14
C MET A 176 -6.59 -14.42 3.99
N LYS A 177 -7.56 -14.61 4.89
CA LYS A 177 -7.70 -15.86 5.66
C LYS A 177 -8.02 -17.04 4.75
N SER A 178 -8.99 -16.89 3.84
CA SER A 178 -9.35 -17.93 2.87
C SER A 178 -8.18 -18.27 1.93
N ALA A 179 -7.44 -17.28 1.45
CA ALA A 179 -6.26 -17.51 0.60
C ALA A 179 -5.14 -18.27 1.34
N LYS A 180 -4.93 -18.00 2.63
CA LYS A 180 -3.98 -18.75 3.46
C LYS A 180 -4.41 -20.20 3.66
N HIS A 181 -5.69 -20.45 3.87
CA HIS A 181 -6.23 -21.81 4.03
C HIS A 181 -6.03 -22.65 2.76
N ALA A 182 -6.42 -22.11 1.60
CA ALA A 182 -6.22 -22.78 0.31
C ALA A 182 -4.74 -23.04 -0.01
N ALA A 183 -3.85 -22.12 0.38
CA ALA A 183 -2.40 -22.33 0.24
C ALA A 183 -1.88 -23.44 1.16
N ALA A 184 -2.40 -23.57 2.38
CA ALA A 184 -2.02 -24.63 3.30
C ALA A 184 -2.49 -26.02 2.82
N GLU A 185 -3.73 -26.12 2.30
CA GLU A 185 -4.30 -27.36 1.76
C GLU A 185 -3.52 -27.87 0.53
N SER A 186 -3.19 -26.98 -0.41
CA SER A 186 -2.41 -27.34 -1.60
C SER A 186 -0.99 -27.81 -1.29
N MET A 187 -0.38 -27.32 -0.21
CA MET A 187 0.94 -27.76 0.27
C MET A 187 0.90 -29.11 1.02
N GLN A 188 -0.23 -29.50 1.59
CA GLN A 188 -0.40 -30.81 2.23
C GLN A 188 -0.66 -31.92 1.21
N GLY A 189 -1.50 -31.67 0.19
CA GLY A 189 -1.77 -32.66 -0.88
C GLY A 189 -0.55 -33.04 -1.72
N THR A 190 0.44 -32.14 -1.86
CA THR A 190 1.70 -32.43 -2.57
C THR A 190 2.69 -33.28 -1.76
N LYS A 191 2.55 -33.38 -0.43
CA LYS A 191 3.41 -34.23 0.42
C LYS A 191 2.95 -35.68 0.46
N GLU A 192 1.66 -35.97 0.33
CA GLU A 192 1.15 -37.36 0.27
C GLU A 192 1.39 -38.04 -1.07
N GLY A 193 1.41 -37.30 -2.19
CA GLY A 193 1.67 -37.87 -3.52
C GLY A 193 3.12 -38.30 -3.77
N ARG A 194 4.09 -37.87 -2.96
CA ARG A 194 5.53 -38.15 -3.18
C ARG A 194 6.08 -39.36 -2.42
N LYS A 195 5.30 -39.98 -1.53
CA LYS A 195 5.73 -41.17 -0.75
C LYS A 195 5.44 -42.52 -1.41
N LYS A 196 4.81 -42.57 -2.60
CA LYS A 196 4.43 -43.81 -3.30
C LYS A 196 5.19 -44.12 -4.60
N ALA A 197 6.30 -43.43 -4.89
CA ALA A 197 7.16 -43.75 -6.04
C ALA A 197 8.57 -44.15 -5.57
N GLY A 198 8.67 -45.26 -4.84
CA GLY A 198 9.93 -45.95 -4.60
C GLY A 198 10.24 -46.89 -5.76
N VAL A 199 10.94 -46.39 -6.79
CA VAL A 199 11.57 -47.22 -7.82
C VAL A 199 13.07 -47.33 -7.48
N PRO A 200 13.65 -48.55 -7.39
CA PRO A 200 15.02 -48.75 -6.95
C PRO A 200 16.04 -48.26 -7.99
N ARG A 201 17.05 -47.53 -7.51
CA ARG A 201 18.13 -46.94 -8.30
C ARG A 201 19.29 -47.92 -8.38
N GLU A 202 19.25 -48.82 -9.36
CA GLU A 202 20.42 -49.56 -9.79
C GLU A 202 21.03 -48.95 -11.05
N GLN A 203 22.35 -48.74 -10.97
CA GLN A 203 23.31 -48.73 -12.06
C GLN A 203 23.11 -47.71 -13.20
N ARG A 204 23.99 -46.70 -13.24
CA ARG A 204 24.72 -46.38 -14.48
C ARG A 204 26.03 -45.69 -14.16
N LYS A 205 27.09 -46.48 -14.31
CA LYS A 205 28.49 -46.08 -14.29
C LYS A 205 28.80 -45.17 -15.47
N THR A 206 29.69 -44.25 -15.16
CA THR A 206 30.59 -43.48 -16.02
C THR A 206 31.06 -44.21 -17.28
N MET A 207 30.86 -43.59 -18.44
CA MET A 207 31.78 -43.72 -19.58
C MET A 207 31.98 -42.34 -20.21
N VAL A 208 33.19 -41.82 -19.97
CA VAL A 208 33.88 -40.83 -20.78
C VAL A 208 34.29 -41.53 -22.09
N LYS A 209 33.98 -40.93 -23.23
CA LYS A 209 34.87 -40.95 -24.40
C LYS A 209 34.46 -39.91 -25.44
N ASP A 210 35.42 -39.03 -25.67
CA ASP A 210 35.77 -38.28 -26.88
C ASP A 210 34.89 -38.45 -28.12
N GLN A 211 34.42 -37.30 -28.62
CA GLN A 211 34.29 -37.03 -30.06
C GLN A 211 34.24 -35.50 -30.32
N LYS A 212 35.36 -34.96 -30.84
CA LYS A 212 35.37 -33.87 -31.84
C LYS A 212 34.94 -34.47 -33.21
N PRO A 213 34.72 -33.71 -34.31
CA PRO A 213 34.89 -32.27 -34.57
C PRO A 213 33.69 -31.62 -35.30
N GLY A 214 33.74 -30.32 -35.59
CA GLY A 214 32.83 -29.72 -36.56
C GLY A 214 32.95 -28.20 -36.71
N LYS A 215 33.78 -27.75 -37.65
CA LYS A 215 33.78 -26.38 -38.19
C LYS A 215 32.42 -26.11 -38.86
N GLY A 216 31.82 -24.96 -38.56
CA GLY A 216 30.61 -24.48 -39.24
C GLY A 216 30.55 -22.95 -39.23
N LYS A 217 30.50 -22.37 -40.42
CA LYS A 217 30.57 -20.94 -40.75
C LYS A 217 29.28 -20.18 -40.37
N SER A 218 29.47 -18.88 -40.11
CA SER A 218 28.66 -17.72 -40.52
C SER A 218 27.18 -17.63 -40.09
N ILE A 219 26.76 -16.45 -39.62
CA ILE A 219 25.81 -15.55 -40.33
C ILE A 219 25.27 -14.45 -39.39
N ARG A 220 25.41 -13.21 -39.88
CA ARG A 220 24.55 -12.01 -39.71
C ARG A 220 24.55 -11.19 -38.42
N GLU A 221 25.21 -10.03 -38.56
CA GLU A 221 24.63 -8.69 -38.37
C GLU A 221 23.14 -8.59 -38.73
N SER A 222 22.35 -7.91 -37.90
CA SER A 222 21.46 -6.80 -38.30
C SER A 222 20.54 -6.38 -37.15
N LYS A 223 20.17 -5.09 -37.18
CA LYS A 223 19.21 -4.37 -36.32
C LYS A 223 19.81 -3.50 -35.20
N LEU A 224 20.68 -2.58 -35.63
CA LEU A 224 20.75 -1.22 -35.09
C LEU A 224 20.41 -0.28 -36.25
N ASP A 225 19.15 0.13 -36.43
CA ASP A 225 18.77 1.33 -37.20
C ASP A 225 17.25 1.57 -37.28
N GLU A 226 16.58 1.71 -36.13
CA GLU A 226 15.20 2.26 -36.10
C GLU A 226 15.07 3.52 -35.23
N GLY A 227 16.19 4.10 -34.77
CA GLY A 227 16.19 5.19 -33.78
C GLY A 227 16.48 6.60 -34.30
N ARG A 228 16.77 6.78 -35.60
CA ARG A 228 17.35 8.04 -36.12
C ARG A 228 16.45 8.88 -37.03
N GLU A 229 15.43 8.33 -37.68
CA GLU A 229 14.57 9.12 -38.59
C GLU A 229 13.49 9.97 -37.88
N GLU A 230 13.09 9.64 -36.65
CA GLU A 230 12.02 10.40 -35.98
C GLU A 230 12.50 11.71 -35.33
N ARG A 231 13.83 11.93 -35.24
CA ARG A 231 14.40 13.14 -34.65
C ARG A 231 14.53 14.32 -35.62
N ASP A 232 14.60 14.07 -36.93
CA ASP A 232 14.74 15.14 -37.93
C ASP A 232 13.41 15.73 -38.42
N ARG A 233 12.29 15.00 -38.29
CA ARG A 233 10.95 15.56 -38.59
C ARG A 233 10.52 16.69 -37.65
N LYS A 234 11.03 16.73 -36.41
CA LYS A 234 10.68 17.78 -35.43
C LYS A 234 11.49 19.06 -35.56
N ARG A 235 12.58 19.07 -36.34
CA ARG A 235 13.40 20.28 -36.56
C ARG A 235 12.99 21.14 -37.76
N ARG A 236 12.17 20.61 -38.67
CA ARG A 236 11.65 21.34 -39.85
C ARG A 236 10.28 22.03 -39.64
N ARG A 237 9.77 22.10 -38.41
CA ARG A 237 8.49 22.75 -38.07
C ARG A 237 8.62 23.84 -37.00
N LYS A 238 9.81 24.46 -36.88
CA LYS A 238 10.01 25.70 -36.15
C LYS A 238 10.47 26.78 -37.10
#